data_AF-A0A2V4MP74-F1
#
_entry.id   AF-A0A2V4MP74-F1
#
_cell.length_a   1.000
_cell.length_b   1.000
_cell.length_c   1.000
_cell.angle_alpha   90.00
_cell.angle_beta   90.00
_cell.angle_gamma   90.00
#
_symmetry.space_group_name_H-M   'P 1'
#
loop_
_entity.id
_entity.type
_entity.pdbx_description
1 polymer ?
#
loop_
_entity_poly.entity_id
_entity_poly.type
_entity_poly.pdbx_seq_one_letter_code
_entity_poly.pdbx_strand_id
1 'polypeptide(L)'
;MKYVTIASALCCAVALSGCASPFKKNRTVFDGWSYKSKLDVSKDDPAQLTVSVAVTAETLAGGREAVRHRANTHCIKQYGRSDVAWEMSPDDENPNIVDGMLVVKGRCLGW
;
A
#
# COMPACT_ATOMS: atom_id res chain seq x y z
N MET A 1 -31.60 36.49 -24.58
CA MET A 1 -30.98 36.57 -23.23
C MET A 1 -31.18 35.32 -22.37
N LYS A 2 -32.18 34.46 -22.60
CA LYS A 2 -32.37 33.19 -21.85
C LYS A 2 -31.41 32.05 -22.21
N TYR A 3 -30.81 32.07 -23.41
CA TYR A 3 -29.92 30.99 -23.90
C TYR A 3 -28.47 31.11 -23.39
N VAL A 4 -28.03 32.33 -23.06
CA VAL A 4 -26.66 32.61 -22.58
C VAL A 4 -26.46 32.13 -21.14
N THR A 5 -27.49 32.22 -20.31
CA THR A 5 -27.47 31.69 -18.94
C THR A 5 -27.47 30.15 -18.88
N ILE A 6 -28.11 29.48 -19.85
CA ILE A 6 -28.09 28.02 -19.95
C ILE A 6 -26.71 27.51 -20.40
N ALA A 7 -26.05 28.23 -21.31
CA ALA A 7 -24.72 27.86 -21.81
C ALA A 7 -23.62 27.93 -20.73
N SER A 8 -23.71 28.89 -19.79
CA SER A 8 -22.75 29.04 -18.70
C SER A 8 -22.88 27.93 -17.63
N ALA A 9 -24.12 27.51 -17.33
CA ALA A 9 -24.37 26.43 -16.37
C ALA A 9 -23.87 25.05 -16.86
N LEU A 10 -23.87 24.83 -18.18
CA LEU A 10 -23.41 23.57 -18.76
C LEU A 10 -21.88 23.38 -18.68
N CYS A 11 -21.13 24.48 -18.68
CA CYS A 11 -19.66 24.45 -18.66
C CYS A 11 -19.10 24.02 -17.28
N CYS A 12 -19.80 24.33 -16.18
CA CYS A 12 -19.38 23.91 -14.84
C CYS A 12 -19.55 22.41 -14.59
N ALA A 13 -20.49 21.74 -15.27
CA ALA A 13 -20.75 20.31 -15.05
C ALA A 13 -19.63 19.41 -15.63
N VAL A 14 -18.85 19.89 -16.61
CA VAL A 14 -17.78 19.11 -17.26
C VAL A 14 -16.47 19.16 -16.46
N ALA A 15 -16.32 20.09 -15.51
CA ALA A 15 -15.11 20.17 -14.68
C ALA A 15 -15.01 19.00 -13.68
N LEU A 16 -16.12 18.33 -13.36
CA LEU A 16 -16.13 17.21 -12.40
C LEU A 16 -15.79 15.84 -13.02
N SER A 17 -15.79 15.69 -14.35
CA SER A 17 -15.51 14.40 -14.98
C SER A 17 -14.01 14.04 -14.97
N GLY A 18 -13.11 14.97 -14.66
CA GLY A 18 -11.68 14.71 -14.44
C GLY A 18 -11.36 14.01 -13.11
N CYS A 19 -12.27 14.06 -12.12
CA CYS A 19 -12.10 13.39 -10.82
C CYS A 19 -12.53 11.91 -10.85
N ALA A 20 -13.04 11.43 -11.98
CA ALA A 20 -13.27 10.01 -12.22
C ALA A 20 -12.03 9.42 -12.91
N SER A 21 -10.86 9.52 -12.28
CA SER A 21 -9.78 8.60 -12.63
C SER A 21 -10.32 7.20 -12.35
N PRO A 22 -10.51 6.33 -13.36
CA PRO A 22 -10.84 4.95 -13.09
C PRO A 22 -9.72 4.45 -12.19
N PHE A 23 -10.09 3.86 -11.05
CA PHE A 23 -9.20 3.21 -10.09
C PHE A 23 -8.41 2.10 -10.79
N LYS A 24 -7.50 2.43 -11.70
CA LYS A 24 -6.41 1.56 -12.10
C LYS A 24 -5.68 1.32 -10.80
N LYS A 25 -5.72 0.07 -10.35
CA LYS A 25 -5.02 -0.45 -9.17
C LYS A 25 -3.69 0.31 -9.05
N ASN A 26 -3.65 1.32 -8.17
CA ASN A 26 -2.50 2.18 -7.99
C ASN A 26 -1.40 1.28 -7.45
N ARG A 27 -0.63 0.69 -8.36
CA ARG A 27 0.50 -0.13 -8.01
C ARG A 27 1.52 0.86 -7.49
N THR A 28 1.72 0.86 -6.18
CA THR A 28 2.72 1.72 -5.56
C THR A 28 4.08 1.33 -6.09
N VAL A 29 4.77 2.33 -6.62
CA VAL A 29 6.11 2.22 -7.18
C VAL A 29 7.05 2.81 -6.13
N PHE A 30 8.11 2.07 -5.80
CA PHE A 30 9.17 2.54 -4.90
C PHE A 30 10.49 2.50 -5.67
N ASP A 31 11.29 3.56 -5.62
CA ASP A 31 12.54 3.70 -6.39
C ASP A 31 12.40 3.45 -7.90
N GLY A 32 11.22 3.75 -8.47
CA GLY A 32 10.92 3.47 -9.89
C GLY A 32 10.56 2.01 -10.20
N TRP A 33 10.60 1.12 -9.21
CA TRP A 33 10.28 -0.30 -9.34
C TRP A 33 8.88 -0.64 -8.81
N SER A 34 8.23 -1.58 -9.50
CA SER A 34 6.91 -2.06 -9.11
C SER A 34 7.01 -3.39 -8.37
N TYR A 35 6.68 -3.39 -7.09
CA TYR A 35 6.85 -4.57 -6.24
C TYR A 35 5.64 -5.49 -6.30
N LYS A 36 5.88 -6.81 -6.33
CA LYS A 36 4.84 -7.81 -6.10
C LYS A 36 4.86 -8.15 -4.61
N SER A 37 3.81 -7.74 -3.90
CA SER A 37 3.64 -8.04 -2.49
C SER A 37 2.61 -9.15 -2.28
N LYS A 38 2.89 -10.04 -1.34
CA LYS A 38 1.96 -11.02 -0.80
C LYS A 38 1.78 -10.72 0.69
N LEU A 39 0.54 -10.76 1.13
CA LEU A 39 0.14 -10.56 2.52
C LEU A 39 -0.51 -11.87 2.97
N ASP A 40 -0.02 -12.42 4.08
CA ASP A 40 -0.60 -13.56 4.77
C ASP A 40 -0.99 -13.12 6.19
N VAL A 41 -2.10 -13.63 6.69
CA VAL A 41 -2.65 -13.27 8.00
C VAL A 41 -2.95 -14.56 8.75
N SER A 42 -2.58 -14.62 10.03
CA SER A 42 -2.83 -15.81 10.84
C SER A 42 -4.33 -16.03 11.05
N LYS A 43 -4.75 -17.29 10.96
CA LYS A 43 -6.16 -17.67 11.21
C LYS A 43 -6.52 -17.60 12.69
N ASP A 44 -5.56 -17.91 13.55
CA ASP A 44 -5.75 -17.92 15.01
C ASP A 44 -5.69 -16.51 15.61
N ASP A 45 -4.93 -15.62 14.96
CA ASP A 45 -4.76 -14.23 15.37
C ASP A 45 -4.74 -13.30 14.16
N PRO A 46 -5.89 -12.70 13.78
CA PRO A 46 -5.97 -11.87 12.58
C PRO A 46 -5.12 -10.60 12.66
N ALA A 47 -4.63 -10.22 13.85
CA ALA A 47 -3.73 -9.09 14.00
C ALA A 47 -2.30 -9.45 13.56
N GLN A 48 -1.92 -10.72 13.56
CA GLN A 48 -0.63 -11.18 13.07
C GLN A 48 -0.62 -11.25 11.55
N LEU A 49 0.36 -10.57 10.97
CA LEU A 49 0.55 -10.50 9.53
C LEU A 49 1.98 -10.85 9.15
N THR A 50 2.10 -11.51 8.00
CA THR A 50 3.37 -11.74 7.31
C THR A 50 3.28 -11.07 5.95
N VAL A 51 4.22 -10.19 5.65
CA VAL A 51 4.32 -9.52 4.35
C VAL A 51 5.58 -9.99 3.66
N SER A 52 5.44 -10.40 2.41
CA SER A 52 6.57 -10.79 1.58
C SER A 52 6.57 -10.01 0.27
N VAL A 53 7.72 -9.47 -0.11
CA VAL A 53 7.91 -8.67 -1.34
C VAL A 53 9.10 -9.19 -2.12
N ALA A 54 8.96 -9.36 -3.44
CA ALA A 54 10.07 -9.73 -4.31
C ALA A 54 11.13 -8.61 -4.36
N VAL A 55 12.38 -8.94 -4.07
CA VAL A 55 13.51 -8.01 -4.03
C VAL A 55 14.76 -8.62 -4.67
N THR A 56 15.66 -7.74 -5.09
CA THR A 56 17.05 -8.02 -5.44
C THR A 56 17.96 -7.20 -4.53
N ALA A 57 19.27 -7.47 -4.52
CA ALA A 57 20.22 -6.68 -3.71
C ALA A 57 20.13 -5.17 -4.00
N GLU A 58 19.91 -4.79 -5.26
CA GLU A 58 19.80 -3.40 -5.69
C GLU A 58 18.46 -2.75 -5.32
N THR A 59 17.39 -3.54 -5.16
CA THR A 59 16.03 -3.05 -4.89
C THR A 59 15.60 -3.24 -3.44
N LEU A 60 16.53 -3.63 -2.56
CA LEU A 60 16.24 -3.89 -1.16
C LEU A 60 15.66 -2.66 -0.44
N ALA A 61 16.19 -1.47 -0.70
CA ALA A 61 15.72 -0.23 -0.09
C ALA A 61 14.23 0.04 -0.43
N GLY A 62 13.87 0.08 -1.71
CA GLY A 62 12.48 0.19 -2.13
C GLY A 62 11.61 -0.99 -1.69
N GLY A 63 12.19 -2.19 -1.56
CA GLY A 63 11.54 -3.36 -0.99
C GLY A 63 11.12 -3.17 0.47
N ARG A 64 11.99 -2.57 1.30
CA ARG A 64 11.68 -2.23 2.70
C ARG A 64 10.49 -1.28 2.78
N GLU A 65 10.48 -0.24 1.95
CA GLU A 65 9.36 0.71 1.88
C GLU A 65 8.07 0.07 1.36
N ALA A 66 8.17 -0.79 0.35
CA ALA A 66 7.02 -1.52 -0.19
C ALA A 66 6.36 -2.42 0.86
N VAL A 67 7.18 -3.10 1.66
CA VAL A 67 6.74 -3.92 2.77
C VAL A 67 6.05 -3.08 3.84
N ARG A 68 6.68 -1.99 4.31
CA ARG A 68 6.10 -1.06 5.29
C ARG A 68 4.76 -0.53 4.83
N HIS A 69 4.71 -0.03 3.60
CA HIS A 69 3.48 0.49 3.02
C HIS A 69 2.38 -0.56 2.97
N ARG A 70 2.70 -1.80 2.57
CA ARG A 70 1.71 -2.88 2.48
C ARG A 70 1.16 -3.28 3.85
N ALA A 71 2.03 -3.37 4.87
CA ALA A 71 1.64 -3.69 6.24
C ALA A 71 0.77 -2.57 6.84
N ASN A 72 1.23 -1.31 6.76
CA ASN A 72 0.49 -0.17 7.29
C ASN A 72 -0.88 -0.03 6.62
N THR A 73 -0.94 -0.21 5.29
CA THR A 73 -2.22 -0.20 4.55
C THR A 73 -3.17 -1.28 5.06
N HIS A 74 -2.66 -2.45 5.40
CA HIS A 74 -3.49 -3.53 5.95
C HIS A 74 -3.97 -3.18 7.36
N CYS A 75 -3.08 -2.74 8.25
CA CYS A 75 -3.44 -2.40 9.62
C CYS A 75 -4.41 -1.21 9.69
N ILE A 76 -4.25 -0.19 8.84
CA ILE A 76 -5.21 0.91 8.75
C ILE A 76 -6.58 0.39 8.32
N LYS A 77 -6.63 -0.49 7.31
CA LYS A 77 -7.89 -1.01 6.79
C LYS A 77 -8.64 -1.90 7.77
N GLN A 78 -7.93 -2.68 8.59
CA GLN A 78 -8.56 -3.63 9.51
C GLN A 78 -8.69 -3.12 10.95
N TYR A 79 -7.73 -2.33 11.42
CA TYR A 79 -7.61 -1.92 12.83
C TYR A 79 -7.61 -0.40 13.02
N GLY A 80 -7.64 0.38 11.92
CA GLY A 80 -7.67 1.84 11.97
C GLY A 80 -6.36 2.50 12.39
N ARG A 81 -5.28 1.74 12.60
CA ARG A 81 -3.96 2.24 12.97
C ARG A 81 -2.88 1.72 12.04
N SER A 82 -1.87 2.53 11.78
CA SER A 82 -0.69 2.15 10.98
C SER A 82 0.40 1.46 11.79
N ASP A 83 0.27 1.45 13.12
CA ASP A 83 1.31 0.96 14.01
C ASP A 83 1.40 -0.57 13.94
N VAL A 84 2.62 -1.07 13.73
CA VAL A 84 2.91 -2.50 13.66
C VAL A 84 3.98 -2.82 14.69
N ALA A 85 3.67 -3.75 15.60
CA ALA A 85 4.67 -4.37 16.46
C ALA A 85 5.40 -5.45 15.64
N TRP A 86 6.63 -5.14 15.22
CA TRP A 86 7.42 -6.03 14.38
C TRP A 86 8.09 -7.13 15.20
N GLU A 87 7.98 -8.38 14.73
CA GLU A 87 8.80 -9.50 15.20
C GLU A 87 10.05 -9.65 14.32
N MET A 88 9.87 -9.46 13.01
CA MET A 88 10.95 -9.33 12.02
C MET A 88 10.75 -8.00 11.31
N SER A 89 11.65 -7.06 11.54
CA SER A 89 11.51 -5.69 11.06
C SER A 89 12.09 -5.55 9.65
N PRO A 90 11.48 -4.74 8.77
CA PRO A 90 12.11 -4.41 7.50
C PRO A 90 13.45 -3.66 7.65
N ASP A 91 13.72 -3.04 8.81
CA ASP A 91 14.97 -2.28 9.04
C ASP A 91 16.09 -3.12 9.68
N ASP A 92 15.87 -4.41 9.95
CA ASP A 92 16.88 -5.25 10.58
C ASP A 92 18.18 -5.25 9.75
N GLU A 93 19.32 -5.25 10.43
CA GLU A 93 20.64 -5.28 9.77
C GLU A 93 20.80 -6.49 8.86
N ASN A 94 20.23 -7.62 9.26
CA ASN A 94 20.17 -8.83 8.46
C ASN A 94 18.70 -9.11 8.03
N PRO A 95 18.27 -8.58 6.88
CA PRO A 95 16.89 -8.76 6.42
C PRO A 95 16.62 -10.23 6.08
N ASN A 96 15.45 -10.73 6.51
CA ASN A 96 15.03 -12.08 6.18
C ASN A 96 14.59 -12.16 4.71
N ILE A 97 15.47 -12.67 3.85
CA ILE A 97 15.21 -12.86 2.42
C ILE A 97 15.17 -14.35 2.13
N VAL A 98 14.01 -14.84 1.71
CA VAL A 98 13.78 -16.26 1.36
C VAL A 98 13.37 -16.32 -0.11
N ASP A 99 14.13 -17.06 -0.92
CA ASP A 99 13.89 -17.22 -2.37
C ASP A 99 13.73 -15.88 -3.13
N GLY A 100 14.53 -14.87 -2.76
CA GLY A 100 14.45 -13.53 -3.36
C GLY A 100 13.24 -12.71 -2.91
N MET A 101 12.55 -13.12 -1.85
CA MET A 101 11.45 -12.38 -1.23
C MET A 101 11.89 -11.85 0.13
N LEU A 102 11.82 -10.54 0.34
CA LEU A 102 11.94 -9.93 1.66
C LEU A 102 10.69 -10.27 2.47
N VAL A 103 10.86 -11.03 3.55
CA VAL A 103 9.78 -11.49 4.43
C VAL A 103 9.89 -10.75 5.76
N VAL A 104 8.81 -10.09 6.14
CA VAL A 104 8.66 -9.49 7.47
C VAL A 104 7.45 -10.07 8.18
N LYS A 105 7.49 -10.01 9.50
CA LYS A 105 6.40 -10.46 10.35
C LYS A 105 6.16 -9.46 11.45
N GLY A 106 4.91 -9.18 11.71
CA GLY A 106 4.52 -8.29 12.79
C GLY A 106 3.06 -8.46 13.15
N ARG A 107 2.62 -7.62 14.06
CA ARG A 107 1.25 -7.57 14.55
C ARG A 107 0.71 -6.15 14.46
N CYS A 108 -0.47 -5.98 13.88
CA CYS A 108 -1.13 -4.68 13.91
C CYS A 108 -1.44 -4.29 15.37
N LEU A 109 -1.08 -3.08 15.75
CA LEU A 109 -1.45 -2.53 17.05
C LEU A 109 -2.83 -1.87 16.91
N GLY A 110 -3.84 -2.56 17.41
CA GLY A 110 -5.26 -2.23 17.28
C GLY A 110 -6.07 -2.91 18.37
N TRP A 111 -7.31 -2.46 18.55
CA TRP A 111 -8.22 -2.77 19.66
C TRP A 111 -9.15 -3.93 19.32
#